data_AF-U6D9U5-F1
#
_entry.id   AF-U6D9U5-F1
#
_cell.length_a   1.000
_cell.length_b   1.000
_cell.length_c   1.000
_cell.angle_alpha   90.00
_cell.angle_beta   90.00
_cell.angle_gamma   90.00
#
_symmetry.space_group_name_H-M   'P 1'
#
loop_
_entity.id
_entity.type
_entity.pdbx_description
1 polymer ?
#
loop_
_entity_poly.entity_id
_entity_poly.type
_entity_poly.pdbx_seq_one_letter_code
_entity_poly.pdbx_strand_id
1 'polypeptide(L)'
;EEEDEDERDPEKKPSKHKKKKHKKEKEERSKDKKKPKKKKSASDGAAEPVENGALDEDPLPPMSSYCLLAENSYIKMTYDIQGSLQKDSQVTVSVVLENQSNSFLKNMELSVLDSLNTKLARPEGSSVHDGVPVPFQLPPGVSNEAQFVFTIRSIVTAQKLKGTLSFIAKDDEGSTHEKLDFQLHFSCTSYLVTTPCYSDAFAKLLESGDLSMSSIKVDGISMSFQNLLAKICFHHHFSVVERVDSCASMYSRSIQGHHVCLLVKKGDKSVSVDGKCSDAALLGSLLEELKATLAQC
;
A
#
# COMPACT_ATOMS: atom_id res chain seq x y z
N GLU A 1 51.32 50.45 6.08
CA GLU A 1 51.25 49.51 4.94
C GLU A 1 50.15 48.49 5.23
N GLU A 2 48.90 48.91 5.53
CA GLU A 2 47.93 49.68 4.68
C GLU A 2 47.46 48.79 3.51
N GLU A 3 46.17 48.56 3.20
CA GLU A 3 44.85 49.01 3.70
C GLU A 3 43.91 47.75 3.71
N ASP A 4 42.60 47.72 4.05
CA ASP A 4 41.50 48.70 4.01
C ASP A 4 40.42 48.38 5.09
N GLU A 5 39.35 49.18 5.17
CA GLU A 5 38.20 49.17 6.10
C GLU A 5 37.02 48.27 5.59
N ASP A 6 35.89 48.00 6.28
CA ASP A 6 35.24 48.74 7.36
C ASP A 6 34.32 47.88 8.28
N GLU A 7 34.13 48.43 9.49
CA GLU A 7 33.22 48.19 10.61
C GLU A 7 31.79 47.60 10.38
N ARG A 8 30.99 47.11 11.36
CA ARG A 8 30.88 47.36 12.82
C ARG A 8 30.02 46.28 13.55
N ASP A 9 30.28 46.07 14.84
CA ASP A 9 29.41 45.38 15.82
C ASP A 9 28.71 46.42 16.74
N PRO A 10 27.58 46.09 17.41
CA PRO A 10 27.15 46.83 18.59
C PRO A 10 26.88 45.93 19.83
N GLU A 11 27.87 45.82 20.72
CA GLU A 11 27.64 45.41 22.11
C GLU A 11 26.77 46.42 22.89
N LYS A 12 25.88 45.92 23.77
CA LYS A 12 25.62 46.51 25.12
C LYS A 12 24.78 45.59 26.04
N LYS A 13 25.35 45.22 27.20
CA LYS A 13 24.69 44.68 28.41
C LYS A 13 24.53 45.84 29.45
N PRO A 14 24.16 45.68 30.75
CA PRO A 14 23.61 44.54 31.53
C PRO A 14 22.46 44.89 32.56
N SER A 15 22.09 43.88 33.40
CA SER A 15 21.50 43.98 34.78
C SER A 15 19.96 44.16 34.93
N LYS A 16 19.18 43.21 35.52
CA LYS A 16 19.02 42.71 36.93
C LYS A 16 18.14 43.60 37.87
N HIS A 17 16.92 43.19 38.24
CA HIS A 17 16.60 42.45 39.50
C HIS A 17 15.09 42.30 39.93
N LYS A 18 14.74 41.07 40.39
CA LYS A 18 13.88 40.69 41.56
C LYS A 18 12.34 40.96 41.64
N LYS A 19 11.61 39.84 41.80
CA LYS A 19 10.53 39.53 42.81
C LYS A 19 9.20 40.33 42.72
N LYS A 20 8.00 39.85 43.09
CA LYS A 20 7.39 38.69 43.84
C LYS A 20 6.05 38.36 43.11
N LYS A 21 5.61 37.13 42.87
CA LYS A 21 5.07 36.07 43.77
C LYS A 21 3.63 36.32 44.32
N HIS A 22 2.77 35.29 44.15
CA HIS A 22 1.42 35.02 44.74
C HIS A 22 0.17 35.43 43.93
N LYS A 23 -1.00 34.75 43.99
CA LYS A 23 -1.41 33.33 44.29
C LYS A 23 -2.96 33.26 44.36
N LYS A 24 -3.58 32.10 44.04
CA LYS A 24 -4.98 31.67 44.37
C LYS A 24 -6.12 32.43 43.64
N GLU A 25 -7.36 31.94 43.52
CA GLU A 25 -8.01 30.58 43.47
C GLU A 25 -9.52 30.81 43.28
N LYS A 26 -10.28 29.80 42.77
CA LYS A 26 -11.74 29.62 42.97
C LYS A 26 -12.67 30.74 42.38
N GLU A 27 -13.98 30.56 42.20
CA GLU A 27 -14.90 29.43 42.42
C GLU A 27 -16.06 29.38 41.39
N GLU A 28 -16.83 28.30 41.47
CA GLU A 28 -17.99 27.87 40.68
C GLU A 28 -19.27 28.75 40.67
N ARG A 29 -20.27 28.29 39.89
CA ARG A 29 -21.76 28.44 40.05
C ARG A 29 -22.36 29.82 39.73
N SER A 30 -23.64 29.95 39.31
CA SER A 30 -24.64 29.01 38.76
C SER A 30 -25.88 29.77 38.24
N LYS A 31 -26.67 29.16 37.33
CA LYS A 31 -28.14 29.33 37.08
C LYS A 31 -28.81 30.73 37.23
N ASP A 32 -29.58 31.18 36.23
CA ASP A 32 -31.02 30.86 36.12
C ASP A 32 -31.64 31.30 34.77
N LYS A 33 -32.95 31.07 34.61
CA LYS A 33 -33.74 31.03 33.36
C LYS A 33 -34.20 32.41 32.85
N LYS A 34 -34.48 32.49 31.54
CA LYS A 34 -35.73 33.07 30.98
C LYS A 34 -35.95 32.72 29.49
N LYS A 35 -37.09 32.10 29.17
CA LYS A 35 -37.76 32.10 27.85
C LYS A 35 -38.89 33.16 27.92
N PRO A 36 -39.31 33.83 26.82
CA PRO A 36 -40.42 33.26 26.03
C PRO A 36 -40.53 33.62 24.52
N LYS A 37 -41.19 32.69 23.79
CA LYS A 37 -42.15 32.86 22.67
C LYS A 37 -41.73 33.44 21.29
N LYS A 38 -41.72 32.50 20.33
CA LYS A 38 -42.15 32.56 18.91
C LYS A 38 -42.85 33.86 18.42
N LYS A 39 -42.45 34.31 17.22
CA LYS A 39 -43.36 34.70 16.13
C LYS A 39 -43.07 33.86 14.89
N LYS A 40 -44.11 33.55 14.11
CA LYS A 40 -44.01 32.95 12.77
C LYS A 40 -44.05 34.07 11.72
N SER A 41 -43.30 33.91 10.64
CA SER A 41 -43.60 34.48 9.32
C SER A 41 -43.27 33.41 8.28
N ALA A 42 -44.09 33.30 7.24
CA ALA A 42 -44.02 32.24 6.23
C ALA A 42 -43.60 32.81 4.86
N SER A 43 -43.19 31.93 3.94
CA SER A 43 -42.68 32.23 2.58
C SER A 43 -41.38 33.05 2.57
N ASP A 44 -40.34 32.69 1.81
CA ASP A 44 -40.39 32.15 0.45
C ASP A 44 -39.31 31.08 0.19
N GLY A 45 -39.31 30.49 -1.02
CA GLY A 45 -38.60 29.25 -1.36
C GLY A 45 -37.09 29.20 -1.09
N ALA A 46 -36.66 28.12 -0.45
CA ALA A 46 -35.30 27.60 -0.50
C ALA A 46 -35.40 26.10 -0.86
N ALA A 47 -34.59 25.65 -1.82
CA ALA A 47 -34.59 24.25 -2.23
C ALA A 47 -34.25 23.34 -1.05
N GLU A 48 -34.97 22.23 -0.92
CA GLU A 48 -34.55 21.18 0.02
C GLU A 48 -33.18 20.66 -0.43
N PRO A 49 -32.21 20.48 0.48
CA PRO A 49 -30.97 19.80 0.13
C PRO A 49 -31.34 18.38 -0.25
N VAL A 50 -31.06 18.00 -1.50
CA VAL A 50 -31.33 16.65 -2.01
C VAL A 50 -30.69 15.67 -1.04
N GLU A 51 -31.52 14.85 -0.39
CA GLU A 51 -31.06 13.82 0.52
C GLU A 51 -30.25 12.83 -0.31
N ASN A 52 -28.93 12.97 -0.22
CA ASN A 52 -28.00 12.19 -1.00
C ASN A 52 -28.09 10.77 -0.47
N GLY A 53 -28.85 9.92 -1.17
CA GLY A 53 -29.22 8.60 -0.71
C GLY A 53 -27.98 7.78 -0.40
N ALA A 54 -27.64 7.70 0.89
CA ALA A 54 -26.79 6.66 1.39
C ALA A 54 -27.56 5.36 1.16
N LEU A 55 -27.18 4.64 0.10
CA LEU A 55 -27.56 3.25 -0.05
C LEU A 55 -27.15 2.54 1.26
N ASP A 56 -27.95 1.58 1.72
CA ASP A 56 -27.53 0.67 2.79
C ASP A 56 -26.36 -0.18 2.26
N GLU A 57 -25.14 0.39 2.35
CA GLU A 57 -23.91 -0.22 1.86
C GLU A 57 -23.34 -1.13 2.94
N ASP A 58 -23.25 -2.43 2.64
CA ASP A 58 -22.49 -3.39 3.44
C ASP A 58 -21.06 -2.85 3.63
N PRO A 59 -20.63 -2.52 4.87
CA PRO A 59 -19.35 -1.87 5.09
C PRO A 59 -18.22 -2.78 4.62
N LEU A 60 -17.32 -2.21 3.81
CA LEU A 60 -16.13 -2.91 3.33
C LEU A 60 -15.32 -3.45 4.52
N PRO A 61 -14.96 -4.75 4.52
CA PRO A 61 -14.04 -5.26 5.53
C PRO A 61 -12.69 -4.55 5.40
N PRO A 62 -11.95 -4.31 6.49
CA PRO A 62 -10.62 -3.72 6.43
C PRO A 62 -9.69 -4.63 5.61
N MET A 63 -9.15 -4.10 4.52
CA MET A 63 -8.22 -4.80 3.64
C MET A 63 -6.78 -4.36 3.96
N SER A 64 -5.85 -5.31 3.95
CA SER A 64 -4.41 -5.10 4.11
C SER A 64 -3.69 -5.62 2.88
N SER A 65 -2.72 -4.86 2.34
CA SER A 65 -1.81 -5.34 1.30
C SER A 65 -0.73 -6.25 1.89
N TYR A 66 -0.31 -5.98 3.12
CA TYR A 66 0.64 -6.79 3.86
C TYR A 66 0.11 -8.18 4.15
N CYS A 67 0.89 -9.20 3.80
CA CYS A 67 0.65 -10.61 4.09
C CYS A 67 1.83 -11.23 4.84
N LEU A 68 1.62 -12.38 5.49
CA LEU A 68 2.65 -13.06 6.28
C LEU A 68 3.75 -13.63 5.39
N LEU A 69 5.01 -13.32 5.68
CA LEU A 69 6.19 -13.86 4.99
C LEU A 69 6.75 -15.07 5.74
N ALA A 70 7.00 -14.91 7.05
CA ALA A 70 7.48 -15.94 7.97
C ALA A 70 7.32 -15.47 9.43
N GLU A 71 7.31 -16.40 10.38
CA GLU A 71 7.20 -16.13 11.81
C GLU A 71 7.92 -17.23 12.61
N ASN A 72 8.65 -16.85 13.66
CA ASN A 72 9.22 -17.78 14.65
C ASN A 72 9.13 -17.17 16.07
N SER A 73 9.74 -17.81 17.07
CA SER A 73 9.72 -17.33 18.46
C SER A 73 10.43 -16.00 18.72
N TYR A 74 11.19 -15.48 17.75
CA TYR A 74 11.89 -14.21 17.85
C TYR A 74 11.22 -13.10 17.06
N ILE A 75 10.80 -13.39 15.82
CA ILE A 75 10.45 -12.37 14.85
C ILE A 75 9.29 -12.81 13.96
N LYS A 76 8.40 -11.87 13.69
CA LYS A 76 7.36 -11.95 12.66
C LYS A 76 7.74 -11.04 11.51
N MET A 77 7.57 -11.54 10.30
CA MET A 77 7.82 -10.82 9.06
C MET A 77 6.52 -10.77 8.26
N THR A 78 6.03 -9.58 7.95
CA THR A 78 4.95 -9.36 6.96
C THR A 78 5.49 -8.52 5.81
N TYR A 79 4.94 -8.69 4.61
CA TYR A 79 5.44 -8.01 3.42
C TYR A 79 4.34 -7.55 2.46
N ASP A 80 4.65 -6.50 1.72
CA ASP A 80 3.90 -5.97 0.58
C ASP A 80 4.84 -5.81 -0.63
N ILE A 81 4.32 -5.90 -1.84
CA ILE A 81 5.09 -5.72 -3.10
C ILE A 81 4.42 -4.64 -3.94
N GLN A 82 5.16 -3.57 -4.21
CA GLN A 82 4.66 -2.41 -4.94
C GLN A 82 5.48 -2.16 -6.21
N GLY A 83 4.80 -2.21 -7.37
CA GLY A 83 5.39 -1.85 -8.65
C GLY A 83 5.58 -0.34 -8.81
N SER A 84 6.62 0.08 -9.55
CA SER A 84 6.87 1.49 -9.88
C SER A 84 6.97 1.71 -11.38
N LEU A 85 6.16 2.63 -11.91
CA LEU A 85 6.28 3.10 -13.30
C LEU A 85 7.44 4.07 -13.52
N GLN A 86 8.07 4.58 -12.44
CA GLN A 86 9.14 5.59 -12.51
C GLN A 86 10.55 4.99 -12.52
N LYS A 87 10.66 3.67 -12.35
CA LYS A 87 11.93 2.94 -12.25
C LYS A 87 11.84 1.68 -13.12
N ASP A 88 12.59 1.66 -14.21
CA ASP A 88 12.44 0.66 -15.28
C ASP A 88 12.38 -0.78 -14.77
N SER A 89 11.20 -1.41 -14.89
CA SER A 89 10.92 -2.78 -14.45
C SER A 89 11.32 -3.09 -12.99
N GLN A 90 11.19 -2.14 -12.06
CA GLN A 90 11.46 -2.37 -10.64
C GLN A 90 10.20 -2.52 -9.80
N VAL A 91 10.29 -3.39 -8.78
CA VAL A 91 9.33 -3.47 -7.66
C VAL A 91 10.06 -3.19 -6.35
N THR A 92 9.35 -2.62 -5.39
CA THR A 92 9.83 -2.46 -4.01
C THR A 92 9.07 -3.46 -3.15
N VAL A 93 9.80 -4.27 -2.38
CA VAL A 93 9.25 -5.16 -1.37
C VAL A 93 9.46 -4.49 -0.02
N SER A 94 8.37 -4.01 0.58
CA SER A 94 8.35 -3.52 1.96
C SER A 94 8.19 -4.73 2.88
N VAL A 95 9.11 -4.91 3.83
CA VAL A 95 9.06 -5.96 4.84
C VAL A 95 8.99 -5.30 6.20
N VAL A 96 7.89 -5.52 6.92
CA VAL A 96 7.76 -5.15 8.32
C VAL A 96 8.31 -6.29 9.16
N LEU A 97 9.29 -5.97 10.00
CA LEU A 97 9.93 -6.89 10.94
C LEU A 97 9.49 -6.51 12.36
N GLU A 98 8.83 -7.43 13.05
CA GLU A 98 8.32 -7.27 14.43
C GLU A 98 9.05 -8.22 15.36
N ASN A 99 9.79 -7.69 16.35
CA ASN A 99 10.44 -8.49 17.38
C ASN A 99 9.43 -8.88 18.46
N GLN A 100 9.11 -10.16 18.52
CA GLN A 100 8.18 -10.75 19.49
C GLN A 100 8.89 -11.34 20.73
N SER A 101 10.23 -11.35 20.75
CA SER A 101 11.02 -11.85 21.88
C SER A 101 11.44 -10.76 22.87
N ASN A 102 11.99 -11.22 23.99
CA ASN A 102 12.68 -10.37 24.98
C ASN A 102 14.16 -10.10 24.63
N SER A 103 14.68 -10.72 23.57
CA SER A 103 16.05 -10.52 23.10
C SER A 103 16.12 -9.31 22.16
N PHE A 104 17.25 -8.61 22.15
CA PHE A 104 17.54 -7.50 21.25
C PHE A 104 18.09 -8.03 19.93
N LEU A 105 17.37 -7.82 18.81
CA LEU A 105 17.76 -8.33 17.49
C LEU A 105 18.63 -7.33 16.74
N LYS A 106 19.82 -7.75 16.33
CA LYS A 106 20.81 -6.92 15.61
C LYS A 106 21.45 -7.69 14.46
N ASN A 107 22.21 -6.98 13.62
CA ASN A 107 22.91 -7.56 12.46
C ASN A 107 21.97 -8.40 11.59
N MET A 108 20.74 -7.90 11.37
CA MET A 108 19.75 -8.55 10.52
C MET A 108 20.16 -8.38 9.06
N GLU A 109 20.12 -9.46 8.28
CA GLU A 109 20.49 -9.47 6.87
C GLU A 109 19.49 -10.33 6.08
N LEU A 110 18.96 -9.77 4.98
CA LEU A 110 17.99 -10.43 4.13
C LEU A 110 18.69 -10.98 2.88
N SER A 111 18.85 -12.29 2.79
CA SER A 111 19.34 -12.96 1.57
C SER A 111 18.16 -13.54 0.78
N VAL A 112 18.14 -13.31 -0.53
CA VAL A 112 17.13 -13.87 -1.44
C VAL A 112 17.83 -14.43 -2.67
N LEU A 113 17.50 -15.67 -3.03
CA LEU A 113 18.05 -16.30 -4.23
C LEU A 113 17.43 -15.67 -5.48
N ASP A 114 18.26 -14.99 -6.27
CA ASP A 114 17.89 -14.46 -7.59
C ASP A 114 17.37 -15.58 -8.52
N SER A 115 16.43 -15.24 -9.40
CA SER A 115 16.02 -16.08 -10.53
C SER A 115 16.53 -15.52 -11.86
N LEU A 116 16.21 -16.21 -12.97
CA LEU A 116 16.43 -15.68 -14.32
C LEU A 116 15.67 -14.37 -14.57
N ASN A 117 14.54 -14.18 -13.89
CA ASN A 117 13.54 -13.14 -14.16
C ASN A 117 13.41 -12.09 -13.05
N THR A 118 13.90 -12.35 -11.84
CA THR A 118 13.77 -11.45 -10.69
C THR A 118 15.08 -11.45 -9.90
N LYS A 119 15.64 -10.27 -9.65
CA LYS A 119 16.92 -10.10 -8.94
C LYS A 119 16.80 -9.08 -7.81
N LEU A 120 17.33 -9.40 -6.64
CA LEU A 120 17.43 -8.44 -5.53
C LEU A 120 18.55 -7.43 -5.82
N ALA A 121 18.24 -6.14 -5.77
CA ALA A 121 19.22 -5.08 -5.83
C ALA A 121 20.07 -5.12 -4.55
N ARG A 122 21.40 -5.08 -4.72
CA ARG A 122 22.38 -5.20 -3.65
C ARG A 122 23.31 -4.00 -3.65
N PRO A 123 24.00 -3.70 -2.53
CA PRO A 123 25.05 -2.69 -2.48
C PRO A 123 26.13 -2.91 -3.55
N GLU A 124 26.80 -1.83 -3.95
CA GLU A 124 27.89 -1.91 -4.92
C GLU A 124 29.05 -2.75 -4.37
N GLY A 125 29.56 -3.68 -5.19
CA GLY A 125 30.59 -4.65 -4.79
C GLY A 125 30.05 -5.95 -4.18
N SER A 126 28.76 -6.06 -3.86
CA SER A 126 28.16 -7.31 -3.35
C SER A 126 27.98 -8.38 -4.43
N SER A 127 28.18 -9.64 -4.04
CA SER A 127 27.87 -10.84 -4.80
C SER A 127 26.38 -11.18 -4.77
N VAL A 128 25.92 -12.01 -5.72
CA VAL A 128 24.55 -12.57 -5.73
C VAL A 128 24.25 -13.48 -4.53
N HIS A 129 25.27 -13.94 -3.83
CA HIS A 129 25.14 -14.76 -2.62
C HIS A 129 25.07 -13.95 -1.33
N ASP A 130 25.47 -12.68 -1.37
CA ASP A 130 25.45 -11.80 -0.21
C ASP A 130 24.00 -11.36 0.06
N GLY A 131 23.63 -11.25 1.34
CA GLY A 131 22.36 -10.65 1.73
C GLY A 131 22.44 -9.12 1.82
N VAL A 132 21.28 -8.49 1.90
CA VAL A 132 21.14 -7.04 2.05
C VAL A 132 20.95 -6.73 3.53
N PRO A 133 21.82 -5.91 4.16
CA PRO A 133 21.71 -5.59 5.58
C PRO A 133 20.46 -4.74 5.85
N VAL A 134 19.76 -5.07 6.93
CA VAL A 134 18.66 -4.24 7.45
C VAL A 134 19.28 -3.04 8.18
N PRO A 135 18.92 -1.79 7.85
CA PRO A 135 19.61 -0.59 8.33
C PRO A 135 19.24 -0.18 9.78
N PHE A 136 18.77 -1.12 10.60
CA PHE A 136 18.35 -0.90 11.99
C PHE A 136 18.50 -2.16 12.83
N GLN A 137 18.21 -2.02 14.12
CA GLN A 137 18.17 -3.09 15.12
C GLN A 137 16.80 -3.03 15.81
N LEU A 138 16.28 -4.16 16.29
CA LEU A 138 14.95 -4.24 16.92
C LEU A 138 15.07 -4.58 18.42
N PRO A 139 14.82 -3.61 19.31
CA PRO A 139 14.56 -3.91 20.72
C PRO A 139 13.33 -4.82 20.91
N PRO A 140 13.16 -5.44 22.09
CA PRO A 140 11.97 -6.24 22.43
C PRO A 140 10.66 -5.49 22.18
N GLY A 141 9.69 -6.15 21.54
CA GLY A 141 8.36 -5.60 21.25
C GLY A 141 8.34 -4.45 20.23
N VAL A 142 9.46 -4.17 19.54
CA VAL A 142 9.54 -3.12 18.52
C VAL A 142 9.32 -3.72 17.13
N SER A 143 8.59 -3.00 16.28
CA SER A 143 8.46 -3.26 14.86
C SER A 143 8.99 -2.10 14.03
N ASN A 144 9.58 -2.40 12.87
CA ASN A 144 10.02 -1.41 11.89
C ASN A 144 10.02 -1.99 10.45
N GLU A 145 9.95 -1.12 9.45
CA GLU A 145 9.94 -1.52 8.03
C GLU A 145 11.32 -1.37 7.38
N ALA A 146 11.71 -2.36 6.58
CA ALA A 146 12.83 -2.31 5.65
C ALA A 146 12.32 -2.48 4.21
N GLN A 147 12.93 -1.78 3.25
CA GLN A 147 12.54 -1.82 1.84
C GLN A 147 13.65 -2.43 0.98
N PHE A 148 13.28 -3.38 0.14
CA PHE A 148 14.19 -4.12 -0.73
C PHE A 148 13.74 -3.96 -2.19
N VAL A 149 14.61 -3.43 -3.04
CA VAL A 149 14.30 -3.22 -4.46
C VAL A 149 14.64 -4.47 -5.26
N PHE A 150 13.76 -4.88 -6.16
CA PHE A 150 14.01 -5.99 -7.08
C PHE A 150 13.88 -5.51 -8.53
N THR A 151 14.80 -5.94 -9.38
CA THR A 151 14.74 -5.75 -10.83
C THR A 151 14.05 -6.95 -11.46
N ILE A 152 12.99 -6.69 -12.22
CA ILE A 152 12.19 -7.69 -12.92
C ILE A 152 12.54 -7.67 -14.41
N ARG A 153 12.74 -8.84 -15.01
CA ARG A 153 12.96 -9.01 -16.45
C ARG A 153 11.71 -9.49 -17.17
N SER A 154 10.89 -10.30 -16.50
CA SER A 154 9.65 -10.85 -17.07
C SER A 154 8.56 -10.91 -16.01
N ILE A 155 7.37 -10.44 -16.40
CA ILE A 155 6.19 -10.31 -15.54
C ILE A 155 5.06 -11.31 -15.88
N VAL A 156 5.22 -12.11 -16.94
CA VAL A 156 4.14 -12.96 -17.50
C VAL A 156 3.85 -14.23 -16.68
N THR A 157 4.67 -14.52 -15.66
CA THR A 157 4.56 -15.72 -14.83
C THR A 157 4.89 -15.38 -13.37
N ALA A 158 4.01 -15.83 -12.46
CA ALA A 158 4.22 -15.70 -11.03
C ALA A 158 5.45 -16.50 -10.57
N GLN A 159 6.19 -15.97 -9.61
CA GLN A 159 7.46 -16.53 -9.15
C GLN A 159 7.53 -16.60 -7.63
N LYS A 160 8.24 -17.61 -7.13
CA LYS A 160 8.46 -17.82 -5.70
C LYS A 160 9.95 -17.88 -5.41
N LEU A 161 10.50 -16.81 -4.85
CA LEU A 161 11.92 -16.74 -4.49
C LEU A 161 12.11 -17.23 -3.05
N LYS A 162 13.05 -18.16 -2.86
CA LYS A 162 13.47 -18.58 -1.52
C LYS A 162 14.43 -17.54 -0.95
N GLY A 163 14.26 -17.24 0.32
CA GLY A 163 15.16 -16.36 1.06
C GLY A 163 15.34 -16.77 2.51
N THR A 164 16.18 -16.00 3.18
CA THR A 164 16.61 -16.18 4.56
C THR A 164 16.71 -14.79 5.19
N LEU A 165 16.17 -14.63 6.39
CA LEU A 165 16.62 -13.59 7.32
C LEU A 165 17.59 -14.23 8.30
N SER A 166 18.84 -13.78 8.31
CA SER A 166 19.80 -14.10 9.38
C SER A 166 19.86 -12.94 10.35
N PHE A 167 20.04 -13.22 11.64
CA PHE A 167 20.15 -12.18 12.68
C PHE A 167 20.88 -12.69 13.92
N ILE A 168 21.28 -11.77 14.80
CA ILE A 168 21.81 -12.07 16.12
C ILE A 168 20.78 -11.65 17.16
N ALA A 169 20.26 -12.61 17.92
CA ALA A 169 19.49 -12.32 19.12
C ALA A 169 20.46 -12.15 20.30
N LYS A 170 20.31 -11.07 21.07
CA LYS A 170 21.12 -10.80 22.27
C LYS A 170 20.23 -10.58 23.49
N ASP A 171 20.55 -11.26 24.58
CA ASP A 171 19.91 -11.16 25.89
C ASP A 171 20.98 -11.01 26.98
N ASP A 172 20.60 -11.25 28.24
CA ASP A 172 21.51 -11.24 29.39
C ASP A 172 22.29 -12.55 29.50
N GLU A 173 21.78 -13.66 28.95
CA GLU A 173 22.46 -14.95 28.89
C GLU A 173 23.58 -15.00 27.83
N GLY A 174 23.44 -14.29 26.71
CA GLY A 174 24.51 -14.17 25.71
C GLY A 174 24.09 -13.59 24.36
N SER A 175 24.47 -14.29 23.28
CA SER A 175 24.03 -13.95 21.93
C SER A 175 23.99 -15.21 21.07
N THR A 176 22.86 -15.47 20.42
CA THR A 176 22.67 -16.57 19.46
C THR A 176 22.64 -16.05 18.03
N HIS A 177 23.04 -16.90 17.09
CA HIS A 177 22.90 -16.64 15.66
C HIS A 177 21.69 -17.41 15.14
N GLU A 178 20.69 -16.68 14.67
CA GLU A 178 19.39 -17.21 14.29
C GLU A 178 19.17 -17.06 12.77
N LYS A 179 18.34 -17.94 12.22
CA LYS A 179 18.04 -18.01 10.79
C LYS A 179 16.57 -18.35 10.58
N LEU A 180 15.86 -17.52 9.81
CA LEU A 180 14.47 -17.74 9.42
C LEU A 180 14.37 -17.83 7.90
N ASP A 181 14.06 -19.02 7.39
CA ASP A 181 13.86 -19.25 5.95
C ASP A 181 12.42 -18.91 5.54
N PHE A 182 12.27 -18.25 4.39
CA PHE A 182 11.00 -17.76 3.88
C PHE A 182 10.87 -17.93 2.35
N GLN A 183 9.68 -17.61 1.82
CA GLN A 183 9.42 -17.61 0.39
C GLN A 183 8.61 -16.38 -0.03
N LEU A 184 9.25 -15.44 -0.74
CA LEU A 184 8.59 -14.29 -1.35
C LEU A 184 7.80 -14.75 -2.58
N HIS A 185 6.51 -14.42 -2.63
CA HIS A 185 5.65 -14.69 -3.77
C HIS A 185 5.39 -13.42 -4.58
N PHE A 186 5.97 -13.36 -5.78
CA PHE A 186 5.70 -12.31 -6.76
C PHE A 186 4.62 -12.83 -7.71
N SER A 187 3.38 -12.36 -7.53
CA SER A 187 2.29 -12.65 -8.46
C SER A 187 2.41 -11.77 -9.72
N CYS A 188 1.70 -12.10 -10.79
CA CYS A 188 1.64 -11.24 -11.97
C CYS A 188 1.00 -9.89 -11.63
N THR A 189 0.03 -9.93 -10.70
CA THR A 189 -0.59 -8.76 -10.08
C THR A 189 0.42 -7.86 -9.33
N SER A 190 1.46 -8.41 -8.69
CA SER A 190 2.52 -7.62 -8.02
C SER A 190 3.29 -6.68 -8.98
N TYR A 191 3.14 -6.87 -10.28
CA TYR A 191 3.77 -6.05 -11.33
C TYR A 191 2.79 -5.02 -11.94
N LEU A 192 1.55 -4.95 -11.46
CA LEU A 192 0.57 -3.94 -11.86
C LEU A 192 0.67 -2.69 -10.97
N VAL A 193 0.31 -1.54 -11.56
CA VAL A 193 0.31 -0.24 -10.89
C VAL A 193 -1.01 0.45 -11.18
N THR A 194 -1.72 0.84 -10.11
CA THR A 194 -2.99 1.59 -10.20
C THR A 194 -2.75 2.90 -10.94
N THR A 195 -3.15 2.91 -12.20
CA THR A 195 -2.92 4.03 -13.14
C THR A 195 -4.30 4.56 -13.57
N PRO A 196 -4.66 5.82 -13.28
CA PRO A 196 -5.89 6.40 -13.78
C PRO A 196 -5.93 6.43 -15.31
N CYS A 197 -7.10 6.19 -15.91
CA CYS A 197 -7.33 6.31 -17.34
C CYS A 197 -8.71 6.91 -17.59
N TYR A 198 -8.77 7.93 -18.44
CA TYR A 198 -10.03 8.59 -18.84
C TYR A 198 -10.72 7.79 -19.95
N SER A 199 -12.05 7.87 -20.01
CA SER A 199 -12.87 7.06 -20.92
C SER A 199 -12.50 7.23 -22.40
N ASP A 200 -12.06 8.42 -22.83
CA ASP A 200 -11.64 8.67 -24.22
C ASP A 200 -10.30 8.00 -24.55
N ALA A 201 -9.34 8.01 -23.62
CA ALA A 201 -8.07 7.32 -23.74
C ALA A 201 -8.26 5.79 -23.70
N PHE A 202 -9.18 5.32 -22.85
CA PHE A 202 -9.56 3.90 -22.77
C PHE A 202 -10.24 3.43 -24.07
N ALA A 203 -11.15 4.22 -24.65
CA ALA A 203 -11.78 3.89 -25.94
C ALA A 203 -10.74 3.77 -27.06
N LYS A 204 -9.86 4.76 -27.23
CA LYS A 204 -8.78 4.74 -28.23
C LYS A 204 -7.85 3.53 -28.07
N LEU A 205 -7.55 3.14 -26.83
CA LEU A 205 -6.75 1.96 -26.50
C LEU A 205 -7.47 0.65 -26.88
N LEU A 206 -8.80 0.58 -26.76
CA LEU A 206 -9.57 -0.58 -27.20
C LEU A 206 -9.76 -0.65 -28.73
N GLU A 207 -9.74 0.50 -29.40
CA GLU A 207 -9.85 0.65 -30.86
C GLU A 207 -8.56 0.28 -31.62
N SER A 208 -7.39 0.32 -30.97
CA SER A 208 -6.10 0.11 -31.66
C SER A 208 -5.90 -1.31 -32.21
N GLY A 209 -6.71 -2.29 -31.79
CA GLY A 209 -6.68 -3.67 -32.32
C GLY A 209 -5.54 -4.56 -31.78
N ASP A 210 -4.47 -3.98 -31.26
CA ASP A 210 -3.25 -4.69 -30.81
C ASP A 210 -3.39 -5.43 -29.45
N LEU A 211 -4.61 -5.69 -28.98
CA LEU A 211 -4.87 -6.30 -27.68
C LEU A 211 -5.39 -7.74 -27.82
N SER A 212 -4.65 -8.68 -27.27
CA SER A 212 -5.10 -10.06 -27.04
C SER A 212 -6.26 -10.07 -26.04
N MET A 213 -7.24 -10.95 -26.28
CA MET A 213 -8.48 -11.04 -25.50
C MET A 213 -8.60 -12.41 -24.82
N SER A 214 -9.09 -12.42 -23.58
CA SER A 214 -9.40 -13.62 -22.81
C SER A 214 -10.51 -13.31 -21.82
N SER A 215 -11.20 -14.32 -21.28
CA SER A 215 -12.28 -14.10 -20.31
C SER A 215 -12.39 -15.22 -19.28
N ILE A 216 -12.95 -14.88 -18.13
CA ILE A 216 -13.29 -15.81 -17.04
C ILE A 216 -14.74 -15.59 -16.61
N LYS A 217 -15.33 -16.63 -16.02
CA LYS A 217 -16.57 -16.54 -15.26
C LYS A 217 -16.44 -17.28 -13.94
N VAL A 218 -16.94 -16.68 -12.87
CA VAL A 218 -16.99 -17.24 -11.53
C VAL A 218 -18.44 -17.26 -11.07
N ASP A 219 -18.94 -18.43 -10.72
CA ASP A 219 -20.28 -18.64 -10.16
C ASP A 219 -20.21 -18.74 -8.63
N GLY A 220 -21.35 -18.55 -7.96
CA GLY A 220 -21.45 -18.59 -6.48
C GLY A 220 -21.27 -17.24 -5.79
N ILE A 221 -20.95 -16.17 -6.53
CA ILE A 221 -20.67 -14.84 -5.99
C ILE A 221 -21.90 -14.27 -5.27
N SER A 222 -21.73 -13.91 -3.99
CA SER A 222 -22.77 -13.32 -3.15
C SER A 222 -22.56 -11.84 -2.84
N MET A 223 -21.29 -11.39 -2.86
CA MET A 223 -20.88 -10.01 -2.60
C MET A 223 -21.55 -8.98 -3.51
N SER A 224 -21.81 -7.78 -2.96
CA SER A 224 -22.32 -6.63 -3.72
C SER A 224 -21.33 -6.24 -4.84
N PHE A 225 -21.85 -5.66 -5.93
CA PHE A 225 -20.98 -5.27 -7.06
C PHE A 225 -19.93 -4.23 -6.65
N GLN A 226 -20.29 -3.31 -5.76
CA GLN A 226 -19.39 -2.29 -5.23
C GLN A 226 -18.24 -2.90 -4.43
N ASN A 227 -18.53 -3.86 -3.55
CA ASN A 227 -17.51 -4.49 -2.70
C ASN A 227 -16.60 -5.41 -3.52
N LEU A 228 -17.13 -5.99 -4.59
CA LEU A 228 -16.33 -6.71 -5.58
C LEU A 228 -15.39 -5.78 -6.35
N LEU A 229 -15.86 -4.65 -6.87
CA LEU A 229 -14.99 -3.67 -7.55
C LEU A 229 -13.91 -3.13 -6.59
N ALA A 230 -14.27 -2.84 -5.34
CA ALA A 230 -13.31 -2.41 -4.32
C ALA A 230 -12.20 -3.45 -4.07
N LYS A 231 -12.55 -4.75 -3.97
CA LYS A 231 -11.56 -5.83 -3.88
C LYS A 231 -10.66 -5.91 -5.12
N ILE A 232 -11.20 -5.75 -6.33
CA ILE A 232 -10.39 -5.76 -7.57
C ILE A 232 -9.44 -4.55 -7.60
N CYS A 233 -9.92 -3.35 -7.28
CA CYS A 233 -9.09 -2.16 -7.20
C CYS A 233 -7.94 -2.32 -6.18
N PHE A 234 -8.26 -2.87 -5.00
CA PHE A 234 -7.30 -3.02 -3.90
C PHE A 234 -6.27 -4.11 -4.16
N HIS A 235 -6.72 -5.35 -4.43
CA HIS A 235 -5.83 -6.50 -4.57
C HIS A 235 -5.20 -6.63 -5.95
N HIS A 236 -5.82 -6.08 -7.01
CA HIS A 236 -5.34 -6.21 -8.39
C HIS A 236 -4.87 -4.90 -9.04
N HIS A 237 -4.79 -3.81 -8.26
CA HIS A 237 -4.26 -2.52 -8.71
C HIS A 237 -4.95 -1.95 -9.97
N PHE A 238 -6.26 -2.16 -10.08
CA PHE A 238 -7.09 -1.56 -11.12
C PHE A 238 -7.72 -0.25 -10.67
N SER A 239 -7.97 0.64 -11.63
CA SER A 239 -8.84 1.80 -11.47
C SER A 239 -10.15 1.56 -12.22
N VAL A 240 -11.27 2.06 -11.69
CA VAL A 240 -12.56 2.09 -12.41
C VAL A 240 -12.51 3.27 -13.39
N VAL A 241 -12.73 2.99 -14.67
CA VAL A 241 -12.84 3.99 -15.75
C VAL A 241 -14.29 4.45 -15.91
N GLU A 242 -15.21 3.49 -15.90
CA GLU A 242 -16.65 3.73 -16.05
C GLU A 242 -17.43 2.62 -15.33
N ARG A 243 -18.59 2.96 -14.76
CA ARG A 243 -19.54 2.00 -14.18
C ARG A 243 -20.94 2.35 -14.64
N VAL A 244 -21.66 1.35 -15.15
CA VAL A 244 -23.09 1.43 -15.50
C VAL A 244 -23.76 0.20 -14.90
N ASP A 245 -24.69 0.42 -13.97
CA ASP A 245 -25.39 -0.63 -13.20
C ASP A 245 -24.44 -1.66 -12.56
N SER A 246 -24.52 -2.92 -13.01
CA SER A 246 -23.71 -4.07 -12.62
C SER A 246 -22.57 -4.38 -13.62
N CYS A 247 -22.19 -3.39 -14.43
CA CYS A 247 -21.10 -3.44 -15.40
C CYS A 247 -20.06 -2.36 -15.09
N ALA A 248 -18.77 -2.67 -15.23
CA ALA A 248 -17.70 -1.69 -15.06
C ALA A 248 -16.52 -1.96 -16.00
N SER A 249 -16.04 -0.88 -16.62
CA SER A 249 -14.76 -0.83 -17.33
C SER A 249 -13.66 -0.47 -16.34
N MET A 250 -12.59 -1.25 -16.30
CA MET A 250 -11.45 -1.03 -15.40
C MET A 250 -10.13 -1.06 -16.16
N TYR A 251 -9.14 -0.33 -15.66
CA TYR A 251 -7.82 -0.22 -16.28
C TYR A 251 -6.67 -0.30 -15.26
N SER A 252 -5.61 -1.00 -15.65
CA SER A 252 -4.32 -1.03 -14.95
C SER A 252 -3.17 -1.06 -15.96
N ARG A 253 -1.95 -0.82 -15.48
CA ARG A 253 -0.73 -0.83 -16.29
C ARG A 253 0.38 -1.57 -15.56
N SER A 254 1.15 -2.38 -16.27
CA SER A 254 2.31 -3.06 -15.67
C SER A 254 3.54 -2.15 -15.56
N ILE A 255 4.49 -2.52 -14.69
CA ILE A 255 5.83 -1.89 -14.59
C ILE A 255 6.66 -1.99 -15.88
N GLN A 256 6.27 -2.84 -16.84
CA GLN A 256 6.87 -2.97 -18.17
C GLN A 256 6.04 -2.25 -19.25
N GLY A 257 5.03 -1.47 -18.85
CA GLY A 257 4.23 -0.63 -19.74
C GLY A 257 3.05 -1.32 -20.43
N HIS A 258 2.84 -2.62 -20.24
CA HIS A 258 1.69 -3.33 -20.80
C HIS A 258 0.38 -2.78 -20.23
N HIS A 259 -0.55 -2.52 -21.14
CA HIS A 259 -1.88 -1.99 -20.82
C HIS A 259 -2.82 -3.17 -20.55
N VAL A 260 -3.58 -3.12 -19.46
CA VAL A 260 -4.57 -4.15 -19.10
C VAL A 260 -5.93 -3.51 -18.90
N CYS A 261 -6.90 -3.91 -19.72
CA CYS A 261 -8.27 -3.46 -19.67
C CYS A 261 -9.17 -4.62 -19.24
N LEU A 262 -10.08 -4.39 -18.29
CA LEU A 262 -11.10 -5.35 -17.89
C LEU A 262 -12.49 -4.77 -18.09
N LEU A 263 -13.44 -5.64 -18.42
CA LEU A 263 -14.87 -5.39 -18.42
C LEU A 263 -15.52 -6.40 -17.47
N VAL A 264 -15.86 -5.93 -16.27
CA VAL A 264 -16.44 -6.73 -15.18
C VAL A 264 -17.96 -6.61 -15.24
N LYS A 265 -18.66 -7.74 -15.35
CA LYS A 265 -20.13 -7.81 -15.34
C LYS A 265 -20.59 -8.74 -14.22
N LYS A 266 -21.39 -8.23 -13.28
CA LYS A 266 -22.06 -9.03 -12.25
C LYS A 266 -23.48 -9.39 -12.70
N GLY A 267 -23.79 -10.68 -12.71
CA GLY A 267 -25.16 -11.21 -12.70
C GLY A 267 -25.61 -11.60 -11.28
N ASP A 268 -26.76 -12.25 -11.16
CA ASP A 268 -27.39 -12.54 -9.87
C ASP A 268 -26.45 -13.24 -8.88
N LYS A 269 -25.86 -14.37 -9.31
CA LYS A 269 -24.94 -15.22 -8.52
C LYS A 269 -23.64 -15.54 -9.26
N SER A 270 -23.23 -14.69 -10.19
CA SER A 270 -22.01 -14.92 -10.98
C SER A 270 -21.40 -13.62 -11.47
N VAL A 271 -20.11 -13.66 -11.79
CA VAL A 271 -19.36 -12.53 -12.34
C VAL A 271 -18.54 -13.03 -13.51
N SER A 272 -18.66 -12.35 -14.65
CA SER A 272 -17.80 -12.55 -15.81
C SER A 272 -16.84 -11.37 -15.93
N VAL A 273 -15.58 -11.65 -16.26
CA VAL A 273 -14.57 -10.64 -16.55
C VAL A 273 -14.03 -10.91 -17.95
N ASP A 274 -14.28 -9.99 -18.87
CA ASP A 274 -13.63 -9.97 -20.18
C ASP A 274 -12.37 -9.10 -20.06
N GLY A 275 -11.21 -9.64 -20.41
CA GLY A 275 -9.93 -8.95 -20.32
C GLY A 275 -9.28 -8.74 -21.69
N LYS A 276 -8.55 -7.62 -21.81
CA LYS A 276 -7.73 -7.27 -22.97
C LYS A 276 -6.36 -6.77 -22.54
N CYS A 277 -5.30 -7.23 -23.20
CA CYS A 277 -3.91 -6.87 -22.88
C CYS A 277 -3.02 -6.92 -24.13
N SER A 278 -1.95 -6.13 -24.16
CA SER A 278 -0.91 -6.21 -25.19
C SER A 278 -0.08 -7.51 -25.14
N ASP A 279 -0.13 -8.25 -24.03
CA ASP A 279 0.50 -9.56 -23.86
C ASP A 279 -0.53 -10.61 -23.40
N ALA A 280 -0.66 -11.70 -24.17
CA ALA A 280 -1.64 -12.77 -23.94
C ALA A 280 -1.30 -13.66 -22.73
N ALA A 281 -0.02 -13.90 -22.46
CA ALA A 281 0.43 -14.77 -21.37
C ALA A 281 0.25 -14.07 -20.02
N LEU A 282 0.61 -12.79 -19.95
CA LEU A 282 0.32 -11.93 -18.80
C LEU A 282 -1.19 -11.88 -18.52
N LEU A 283 -2.01 -11.70 -19.55
CA LEU A 283 -3.47 -11.66 -19.39
C LEU A 283 -4.03 -12.97 -18.82
N GLY A 284 -3.58 -14.12 -19.32
CA GLY A 284 -4.00 -15.43 -18.81
C GLY A 284 -3.69 -15.59 -17.32
N SER A 285 -2.47 -15.26 -16.92
CA SER A 285 -2.02 -15.33 -15.53
C SER A 285 -2.80 -14.37 -14.61
N LEU A 286 -3.01 -13.11 -15.03
CA LEU A 286 -3.77 -12.11 -14.29
C LEU A 286 -5.24 -12.51 -14.10
N LEU A 287 -5.87 -13.11 -15.11
CA LEU A 287 -7.25 -13.58 -15.00
C LEU A 287 -7.38 -14.80 -14.08
N GLU A 288 -6.42 -15.73 -14.05
CA GLU A 288 -6.47 -16.84 -13.10
C GLU A 288 -6.22 -16.38 -11.64
N GLU A 289 -5.34 -15.39 -11.44
CA GLU A 289 -5.18 -14.71 -10.14
C GLU A 289 -6.47 -13.99 -9.70
N LEU A 290 -7.10 -13.25 -10.61
CA LEU A 290 -8.37 -12.56 -10.35
C LEU A 290 -9.51 -13.54 -10.02
N LYS A 291 -9.59 -14.65 -10.75
CA LYS A 291 -10.55 -15.74 -10.50
C LYS A 291 -10.38 -16.35 -9.11
N ALA A 292 -9.14 -16.53 -8.65
CA ALA A 292 -8.85 -17.05 -7.30
C ALA A 292 -9.28 -16.06 -6.18
N THR A 293 -9.15 -14.76 -6.40
CA THR A 293 -9.68 -13.72 -5.50
C THR A 293 -11.21 -13.67 -5.52
N LEU A 294 -11.82 -13.73 -6.71
CA LEU A 294 -13.27 -13.71 -6.88
C LEU A 294 -13.96 -14.93 -6.28
N ALA A 295 -13.34 -16.11 -6.30
CA ALA A 295 -13.86 -17.32 -5.64
C ALA A 295 -14.00 -17.22 -4.10
N GLN A 296 -13.54 -16.11 -3.50
CA GLN A 296 -13.65 -15.79 -2.07
C GLN A 296 -14.66 -14.66 -1.78
N CYS A 297 -15.68 -14.49 -2.64
CA CYS A 297 -16.68 -13.41 -2.64
C CYS A 297 -18.11 -13.93 -2.85
#